data_AF-A0A962IG52-F1
#
_entry.id   AF-A0A962IG52-F1
#
_cell.length_a   1.000
_cell.length_b   1.000
_cell.length_c   1.000
_cell.angle_alpha   90.00
_cell.angle_beta   90.00
_cell.angle_gamma   90.00
#
_symmetry.space_group_name_H-M   'P 1'
#
loop_
_entity.id
_entity.type
_entity.pdbx_description
1 polymer ?
#
loop_
_entity_poly.entity_id
_entity_poly.type
_entity_poly.pdbx_seq_one_letter_code
_entity_poly.pdbx_strand_id
1 'polypeptide(L)'
;EDDRCEDCAEFHEKLLAREDIRTELAPYTVVRLDTGSDEALVDVDGKQTTARAWADALKMEYRPGVVIFDQGREISRAESLLFPFHFREMVRYVGGGFNRTMDRNAFSDQYREALLSSGVDIDLGD
;
A
#
# COMPACT_ATOMS: atom_id res chain seq x y z
N GLU A 1 1.05 -12.27 0.13
CA GLU A 1 -0.20 -12.94 0.53
C GLU A 1 0.04 -14.43 0.64
N ASP A 2 -0.93 -15.20 1.13
CA ASP A 2 -0.94 -16.66 1.09
C ASP A 2 -2.38 -17.17 1.06
N ASP A 3 -2.54 -18.48 0.89
CA ASP A 3 -3.81 -19.19 0.78
C ASP A 3 -4.68 -19.16 2.04
N ARG A 4 -4.14 -18.73 3.18
CA ARG A 4 -4.83 -18.63 4.48
C ARG A 4 -5.15 -17.19 4.86
N CYS A 5 -5.00 -16.24 3.94
CA CYS A 5 -5.24 -14.84 4.18
C CYS A 5 -6.74 -14.50 4.19
N GLU A 6 -7.31 -14.35 5.39
CA GLU A 6 -8.74 -14.02 5.58
C GLU A 6 -9.10 -12.64 4.99
N ASP A 7 -8.24 -11.64 5.18
CA ASP A 7 -8.50 -10.25 4.76
C ASP A 7 -8.15 -9.97 3.28
N CYS A 8 -7.54 -10.93 2.58
CA CYS A 8 -7.10 -10.71 1.19
C CYS A 8 -8.27 -10.52 0.23
N ALA A 9 -9.37 -11.24 0.42
CA ALA A 9 -10.57 -11.05 -0.39
C ALA A 9 -11.14 -9.63 -0.21
N GLU A 10 -11.25 -9.16 1.03
CA GLU A 10 -11.70 -7.79 1.33
C GLU A 10 -10.79 -6.74 0.68
N PHE A 11 -9.48 -6.93 0.78
CA PHE A 11 -8.49 -6.05 0.18
C PHE A 11 -8.60 -5.99 -1.35
N HIS A 12 -8.68 -7.13 -2.04
CA HIS A 12 -8.72 -7.16 -3.51
C HIS A 12 -10.09 -6.77 -4.08
N GLU A 13 -11.16 -7.34 -3.51
CA GLU A 13 -12.50 -7.25 -4.08
C GLU A 13 -13.24 -5.98 -3.66
N LYS A 14 -12.88 -5.40 -2.50
CA LYS A 14 -13.49 -4.16 -2.02
C LYS A 14 -12.50 -2.99 -2.08
N LEU A 15 -11.39 -3.06 -1.34
CA LEU A 15 -10.50 -1.91 -1.19
C LEU A 15 -9.84 -1.49 -2.52
N LEU A 16 -9.10 -2.40 -3.17
CA LEU A 16 -8.44 -2.16 -4.45
C LEU A 16 -9.41 -2.06 -5.65
N ALA A 17 -10.67 -2.44 -5.46
CA ALA A 17 -11.70 -2.31 -6.48
C ALA A 17 -12.24 -0.87 -6.62
N ARG A 18 -12.07 -0.04 -5.59
CA ARG A 18 -12.55 1.35 -5.61
C ARG A 18 -11.84 2.20 -6.66
N GLU A 19 -12.60 3.00 -7.38
CA GLU A 19 -12.10 3.86 -8.47
C GLU A 19 -11.10 4.92 -7.98
N ASP A 20 -11.34 5.49 -6.80
CA ASP A 20 -10.46 6.49 -6.20
C ASP A 20 -9.09 5.90 -5.84
N ILE A 21 -9.05 4.68 -5.31
CA ILE A 21 -7.80 3.96 -5.02
C ILE A 21 -7.09 3.55 -6.32
N ARG A 22 -7.83 3.05 -7.32
CA ARG A 22 -7.24 2.71 -8.64
C ARG A 22 -6.61 3.92 -9.32
N THR A 23 -7.22 5.10 -9.15
CA THR A 23 -6.67 6.35 -9.66
C THR A 23 -5.34 6.70 -8.99
N GLU A 24 -5.25 6.60 -7.67
CA GLU A 24 -3.97 6.86 -6.96
C GLU A 24 -2.91 5.78 -7.23
N LEU A 25 -3.31 4.55 -7.58
CA LEU A 25 -2.40 3.46 -7.94
C LEU A 25 -1.89 3.53 -9.39
N ALA A 26 -2.53 4.29 -10.28
CA ALA A 26 -2.14 4.40 -11.68
C ALA A 26 -0.65 4.71 -11.96
N PRO A 27 0.07 5.55 -11.17
CA PRO A 27 1.49 5.80 -11.40
C PRO A 27 2.42 4.68 -10.89
N TYR A 28 1.89 3.65 -10.23
CA TYR A 28 2.70 2.58 -9.62
C TYR A 28 2.86 1.37 -10.53
N THR A 29 4.02 0.74 -10.44
CA THR A 29 4.18 -0.68 -10.77
C THR A 29 3.69 -1.51 -9.60
N VAL A 30 2.48 -2.07 -9.71
CA VAL A 30 1.89 -2.92 -8.68
C VAL A 30 2.25 -4.38 -8.93
N VAL A 31 2.83 -5.04 -7.93
CA VAL A 31 3.19 -6.46 -7.97
C VAL A 31 2.52 -7.16 -6.80
N ARG A 32 1.77 -8.23 -7.09
CA ARG A 32 1.20 -9.12 -6.07
C ARG A 32 2.09 -10.34 -5.91
N LEU A 33 2.50 -10.62 -4.69
CA LEU A 33 3.38 -11.75 -4.37
C LEU A 33 2.66 -12.77 -3.48
N ASP A 34 2.72 -14.02 -3.90
CA ASP A 34 2.21 -15.17 -3.14
C ASP A 34 3.37 -15.84 -2.39
N THR A 35 3.35 -15.77 -1.07
CA THR A 35 4.35 -16.39 -0.17
C THR A 35 4.20 -17.91 -0.03
N GLY A 36 3.13 -18.47 -0.60
CA GLY A 36 2.97 -19.90 -0.84
C GLY A 36 3.78 -20.40 -2.05
N SER A 37 4.15 -19.51 -2.97
CA SER A 37 4.89 -19.86 -4.20
C SER A 37 6.39 -20.01 -3.98
N ASP A 38 6.99 -20.98 -4.68
CA ASP A 38 8.44 -21.17 -4.80
C ASP A 38 9.05 -20.42 -6.00
N GLU A 39 8.27 -19.57 -6.66
CA GLU A 39 8.73 -18.76 -7.78
C GLU A 39 9.88 -17.82 -7.37
N ALA A 40 10.95 -17.86 -8.16
CA ALA A 40 12.10 -16.99 -7.97
C ALA A 40 11.75 -15.56 -8.41
N LEU A 41 12.12 -14.59 -7.59
CA LEU A 41 12.01 -13.16 -7.90
C LEU A 41 13.32 -12.44 -7.60
N VAL A 42 13.46 -11.25 -8.17
CA VAL A 42 14.56 -10.32 -7.86
C VAL A 42 13.96 -9.18 -7.04
N ASP A 43 14.47 -8.98 -5.84
CA ASP A 43 14.00 -7.90 -4.97
C ASP A 43 14.50 -6.52 -5.41
N VAL A 44 14.09 -5.49 -4.68
CA VAL A 44 14.43 -4.09 -4.98
C VAL A 44 15.92 -3.77 -4.83
N ASP A 45 16.68 -4.62 -4.15
CA ASP A 45 18.14 -4.52 -4.00
C ASP A 45 18.89 -5.34 -5.07
N GLY A 46 18.17 -5.98 -5.99
CA GLY A 46 18.73 -6.80 -7.06
C GLY A 46 19.11 -8.22 -6.64
N LYS A 47 18.70 -8.66 -5.45
CA LYS A 47 19.00 -10.00 -4.93
C LYS A 47 17.96 -11.01 -5.39
N GLN A 48 18.43 -12.18 -5.84
CA GLN A 48 17.55 -13.32 -6.10
C GLN A 48 16.99 -13.89 -4.79
N THR A 49 15.68 -14.06 -4.73
CA THR A 49 14.95 -14.52 -3.56
C THR A 49 13.63 -15.18 -3.98
N THR A 50 12.77 -15.53 -3.03
CA THR A 50 11.37 -15.92 -3.25
C THR A 50 10.45 -14.95 -2.52
N ALA A 51 9.15 -14.97 -2.83
CA ALA A 51 8.16 -14.16 -2.13
C ALA A 51 8.17 -14.40 -0.62
N ARG A 52 8.27 -15.66 -0.19
CA ARG A 52 8.35 -16.03 1.24
C ARG A 52 9.59 -15.46 1.91
N ALA A 53 10.77 -15.76 1.37
CA ALA A 53 12.03 -15.32 1.96
C ALA A 53 12.16 -13.79 1.99
N TRP A 54 11.61 -13.10 0.99
CA TRP A 54 11.60 -11.65 0.97
C TRP A 54 10.63 -11.06 1.99
N ALA A 55 9.41 -11.62 2.13
CA ALA A 55 8.48 -11.20 3.16
C ALA A 55 9.04 -11.41 4.58
N ASP A 56 9.75 -12.52 4.82
CA ASP A 56 10.46 -12.78 6.08
C ASP A 56 11.59 -11.76 6.33
N ALA A 57 12.36 -11.42 5.30
CA ALA A 57 13.43 -10.42 5.38
C ALA A 57 12.88 -9.01 5.69
N LEU A 58 11.72 -8.68 5.11
CA LEU A 58 10.96 -7.47 5.41
C LEU A 58 10.22 -7.54 6.75
N LYS A 59 10.27 -8.67 7.46
CA LYS A 59 9.51 -8.94 8.70
C LYS A 59 8.02 -8.65 8.55
N MET A 60 7.45 -9.01 7.41
CA MET A 60 6.01 -8.84 7.18
C MET A 60 5.24 -9.98 7.82
N GLU A 61 4.58 -9.72 8.94
CA GLU A 61 3.82 -10.74 9.68
C GLU A 61 2.33 -10.78 9.28
N TYR A 62 1.76 -9.66 8.87
CA TYR A 62 0.35 -9.56 8.47
C TYR A 62 0.13 -9.81 6.98
N ARG A 63 -1.05 -10.33 6.62
CA ARG A 63 -1.51 -10.52 5.23
C ARG A 63 -2.96 -10.03 5.10
N PRO A 64 -3.29 -9.19 4.09
CA PRO A 64 -2.41 -8.66 3.05
C PRO A 64 -1.48 -7.57 3.60
N GLY A 65 -0.18 -7.71 3.32
CA GLY A 65 0.83 -6.70 3.64
C GLY A 65 1.18 -5.89 2.40
N VAL A 66 1.34 -4.58 2.55
CA VAL A 66 1.71 -3.67 1.45
C VAL A 66 2.98 -2.93 1.82
N VAL A 67 3.94 -2.90 0.90
CA VAL A 67 5.16 -2.08 1.03
C VAL A 67 5.34 -1.28 -0.25
N ILE A 68 5.58 0.01 -0.10
CA ILE A 68 5.79 0.94 -1.20
C ILE A 68 7.26 1.35 -1.21
N PHE A 69 7.91 1.09 -2.35
CA PHE A 69 9.30 1.47 -2.60
C PHE A 69 9.38 2.63 -3.59
N ASP A 70 10.39 3.49 -3.41
CA ASP A 70 10.80 4.51 -4.36
C ASP A 70 12.33 4.46 -4.48
N GLN A 71 12.83 4.26 -5.70
CA GLN A 71 14.27 4.11 -5.99
C GLN A 71 14.98 3.09 -5.07
N GLY A 72 14.33 1.94 -4.83
CA GLY A 72 14.85 0.86 -3.99
C GLY A 72 14.70 1.09 -2.48
N ARG A 73 14.20 2.25 -2.05
CA ARG A 73 14.01 2.57 -0.63
C ARG A 73 12.56 2.34 -0.22
N GLU A 74 12.33 1.67 0.90
CA GLU A 74 11.01 1.60 1.52
C GLU A 74 10.58 3.00 1.98
N ILE A 75 9.41 3.45 1.53
CA ILE A 75 8.83 4.76 1.89
C ILE A 75 7.65 4.63 2.85
N SER A 76 6.83 3.59 2.65
CA SER A 76 5.63 3.37 3.44
C SER A 76 5.27 1.89 3.43
N ARG A 77 4.64 1.43 4.51
CA ARG A 77 4.09 0.08 4.60
C ARG A 77 2.77 0.06 5.35
N ALA A 78 1.96 -0.96 5.08
CA ALA A 78 0.77 -1.31 5.85
C ALA A 78 0.85 -2.79 6.21
N GLU A 79 0.72 -3.07 7.52
CA GLU A 79 0.68 -4.42 8.11
C GLU A 79 -0.67 -4.66 8.80
N SER A 80 -1.72 -4.09 8.20
CA SER A 80 -3.12 -4.24 8.58
C SER A 80 -3.99 -3.92 7.37
N LEU A 81 -5.25 -4.38 7.37
CA LEU A 81 -6.26 -3.92 6.42
C LEU A 81 -6.66 -2.48 6.79
N LEU A 82 -6.28 -1.53 5.94
CA LEU A 82 -6.60 -0.12 6.13
C LEU A 82 -8.00 0.21 5.60
N PHE A 83 -8.69 1.13 6.27
CA PHE A 83 -9.89 1.77 5.73
C PHE A 83 -9.57 2.51 4.42
N PRO A 84 -10.57 2.68 3.52
CA PRO A 84 -10.37 3.28 2.19
C PRO A 84 -9.64 4.62 2.20
N PHE A 85 -9.98 5.52 3.12
CA PHE A 85 -9.32 6.82 3.22
C PHE A 85 -7.83 6.67 3.52
N HIS A 86 -7.47 5.88 4.54
CA HIS A 86 -6.08 5.71 4.96
C HIS A 86 -5.23 5.02 3.88
N PHE A 87 -5.79 4.02 3.19
CA PHE A 87 -5.09 3.38 2.08
C PHE A 87 -4.85 4.36 0.92
N ARG A 88 -5.90 5.10 0.53
CA ARG A 88 -5.81 6.10 -0.53
C ARG A 88 -4.80 7.20 -0.19
N GLU A 89 -4.82 7.70 1.03
CA GLU A 89 -3.87 8.69 1.54
C GLU A 89 -2.43 8.17 1.48
N MET A 90 -2.19 6.95 1.97
CA MET A 90 -0.85 6.33 1.96
C MET A 90 -0.29 6.24 0.54
N VAL A 91 -1.09 5.80 -0.42
CA VAL A 91 -0.71 5.71 -1.84
C VAL A 91 -0.49 7.11 -2.42
N ARG A 92 -1.42 8.04 -2.23
CA ARG A 92 -1.29 9.40 -2.77
C ARG A 92 -0.06 10.13 -2.25
N TYR A 93 0.25 9.97 -0.96
CA TYR A 93 1.41 10.61 -0.33
C TYR A 93 2.72 10.26 -1.02
N VAL A 94 2.90 8.99 -1.38
CA VAL A 94 4.12 8.53 -2.05
C VAL A 94 4.05 8.78 -3.56
N GLY A 95 2.93 8.50 -4.21
CA GLY A 95 2.79 8.55 -5.67
C GLY A 95 2.80 9.98 -6.20
N GLY A 96 2.32 10.94 -5.39
CA GLY A 96 2.44 12.37 -5.67
C GLY A 96 3.81 12.97 -5.31
N GLY A 97 4.73 12.18 -4.74
CA GLY A 97 6.06 12.65 -4.32
C GLY A 97 6.05 13.59 -3.11
N PHE A 98 4.95 13.66 -2.36
CA PHE A 98 4.82 14.54 -1.20
C PHE A 98 5.79 14.15 -0.09
N ASN A 99 6.15 12.87 0.01
CA ASN A 99 7.18 12.36 0.92
C ASN A 99 8.56 13.03 0.78
N ARG A 100 8.83 13.72 -0.34
CA ARG A 100 10.08 14.44 -0.58
C ARG A 100 10.06 15.90 -0.12
N THR A 101 8.88 16.46 0.13
CA THR A 101 8.68 17.89 0.35
C THR A 101 7.87 18.22 1.59
N MET A 102 7.18 17.25 2.17
CA MET A 102 6.24 17.44 3.28
C MET A 102 6.34 16.28 4.26
N ASP A 103 6.10 16.56 5.55
CA ASP A 103 5.88 15.52 6.55
C ASP A 103 4.51 14.86 6.35
N ARG A 104 4.38 13.60 6.78
CA ARG A 104 3.15 12.81 6.63
C ARG A 104 1.95 13.44 7.33
N ASN A 105 2.12 13.98 8.54
CA ASN A 105 1.00 14.55 9.29
C ASN A 105 0.50 15.83 8.62
N ALA A 106 1.43 16.69 8.19
CA ALA A 106 1.08 17.91 7.46
C ALA A 106 0.35 17.60 6.14
N PHE A 107 0.79 16.56 5.43
CA PHE A 107 0.10 16.08 4.23
C PHE A 107 -1.30 15.57 4.55
N SER A 108 -1.43 14.78 5.61
CA SER A 108 -2.72 14.21 6.04
C SER A 108 -3.74 15.31 6.35
N ASP A 109 -3.33 16.31 7.13
CA ASP A 109 -4.18 17.46 7.48
C ASP A 109 -4.64 18.22 6.22
N GLN A 110 -3.71 18.55 5.33
CA GLN A 110 -4.02 19.27 4.09
C GLN A 110 -4.92 18.44 3.15
N TYR A 111 -4.63 17.15 3.01
CA TYR A 111 -5.37 16.27 2.12
C TYR A 111 -6.79 16.04 2.61
N ARG A 112 -6.95 15.84 3.92
CA ARG A 112 -8.25 15.74 4.59
C ARG A 112 -9.08 17.01 4.38
N GLU A 113 -8.50 18.19 4.62
CA GLU A 113 -9.18 19.47 4.41
C GLU A 113 -9.62 19.65 2.95
N ALA A 114 -8.76 19.29 1.99
CA ALA A 114 -9.08 19.39 0.57
C ALA A 114 -10.26 18.47 0.15
N LEU A 115 -10.31 17.24 0.67
CA LEU A 115 -11.44 16.33 0.42
C LEU A 115 -12.74 16.85 1.04
N LEU A 116 -12.71 17.23 2.32
CA LEU A 116 -13.91 17.72 3.01
C LEU A 116 -14.45 19.01 2.39
N SER A 117 -13.56 19.96 2.05
CA SER A 117 -13.96 21.22 1.41
C SER A 117 -14.49 21.05 -0.03
N SER A 118 -14.16 19.95 -0.70
CA SER A 118 -14.72 19.59 -2.01
C SER A 118 -16.00 18.74 -1.91
N GLY A 119 -16.51 18.52 -0.69
CA GLY A 119 -17.74 17.76 -0.45
C GLY A 119 -17.56 16.25 -0.53
N VAL A 120 -16.32 15.74 -0.52
CA VAL A 120 -16.04 14.31 -0.43
C VAL A 120 -16.21 13.87 1.02
N ASP A 121 -17.09 12.90 1.24
CA ASP A 121 -17.20 12.21 2.51
C ASP A 121 -16.05 11.22 2.69
N ILE A 122 -15.46 11.19 3.90
CA ILE A 122 -14.31 10.36 4.22
C ILE A 122 -14.68 9.43 5.38
N ASP A 123 -14.47 8.14 5.17
CA ASP A 123 -14.63 7.12 6.20
C ASP A 123 -13.29 6.94 6.94
N LEU A 124 -13.28 7.31 8.22
CA LEU A 124 -12.13 7.13 9.11
C LEU A 124 -12.19 5.83 9.93
N GLY A 125 -13.27 5.03 9.78
CA GLY A 125 -13.43 3.75 10.44
C GLY A 125 -14.14 3.77 11.79
N ASP A 126 -15.12 4.66 11.98
CA ASP A 126 -16.00 4.71 13.17
C ASP A 126 -17.13 3.66 13.13
#